data_AF-A0A1V3JUB0-F1
#
_entry.id   AF-A0A1V3JUB0-F1
#
_cell.length_a   1.000
_cell.length_b   1.000
_cell.length_c   1.000
_cell.angle_alpha   90.00
_cell.angle_beta   90.00
_cell.angle_gamma   90.00
#
_symmetry.space_group_name_H-M   'P 1'
#
loop_
_entity.id
_entity.type
_entity.pdbx_description
1 polymer ?
#
loop_
_entity_poly.entity_id
_entity_poly.type
_entity_poly.pdbx_seq_one_letter_code
_entity_poly.pdbx_strand_id
1 'polypeptide(L)' 'MTDITGVSGLRPAKPKTSVQGGGKLRARWKDVEGKIYEWDSQHGELEKYDKRGKHLGAFDYKTGEQIKPADPKRKIEP' A
#
# COMPACT_ATOMS: atom_id res chain seq x y z
N MET A 1 -3.42 11.34 -11.18
CA MET A 1 -2.92 10.80 -9.89
C MET A 1 -4.14 10.50 -9.06
N THR A 2 -4.23 9.33 -8.43
CA THR A 2 -5.31 9.09 -7.46
C THR A 2 -4.96 9.87 -6.20
N ASP A 3 -5.79 10.85 -5.83
CA ASP A 3 -5.59 11.61 -4.61
C ASP A 3 -5.92 10.72 -3.40
N ILE A 4 -4.88 10.23 -2.73
CA ILE A 4 -5.03 9.55 -1.43
C ILE A 4 -5.39 10.62 -0.41
N THR A 5 -6.64 10.58 0.07
CA THR A 5 -7.22 11.61 0.95
C THR A 5 -7.49 11.08 2.35
N GLY A 6 -7.74 9.78 2.50
CA GLY A 6 -8.03 9.13 3.77
C GLY A 6 -6.81 8.82 4.64
N VAL A 7 -5.60 8.97 4.07
CA VAL A 7 -4.34 8.69 4.78
C VAL A 7 -3.39 9.87 4.62
N SER A 8 -3.18 10.61 5.70
CA SER A 8 -2.31 11.79 5.73
C SER A 8 -0.83 11.43 5.97
N GLY A 9 0.07 12.32 5.55
CA GLY A 9 1.50 12.22 5.90
C GLY A 9 2.29 11.19 5.08
N LEU A 10 1.71 10.69 3.99
CA LEU A 10 2.37 9.78 3.07
C LEU A 10 3.42 10.51 2.23
N ARG A 11 4.61 9.92 2.14
CA ARG A 11 5.69 10.38 1.28
C ARG A 11 5.96 9.36 0.17
N PRO A 12 6.11 9.77 -1.09
CA PRO A 12 6.48 8.87 -2.17
C PRO A 12 7.74 8.08 -1.83
N ALA A 13 7.74 6.78 -2.14
CA ALA A 13 8.87 5.88 -1.93
C ALA A 13 9.15 5.08 -3.21
N LYS A 14 10.38 4.57 -3.35
CA LYS A 14 10.79 3.80 -4.53
C LYS A 14 9.87 2.57 -4.70
N PRO A 15 9.15 2.43 -5.83
CA PRO A 15 8.38 1.23 -6.16
C PRO A 15 9.27 -0.02 -6.20
N LYS A 16 8.75 -1.15 -5.72
CA LYS A 16 9.46 -2.45 -5.78
C LYS A 16 8.57 -3.61 -6.23
N THR A 17 7.31 -3.63 -5.79
CA THR A 17 6.37 -4.70 -6.15
C THR A 17 5.85 -4.51 -7.57
N SER A 18 5.84 -5.57 -8.38
CA SER A 18 5.24 -5.54 -9.72
C SER A 18 3.71 -5.51 -9.66
N VAL A 19 3.08 -4.88 -10.66
CA VAL A 19 1.64 -5.05 -10.88
C VAL A 19 1.36 -6.45 -11.45
N GLN A 20 0.18 -7.01 -11.17
CA GLN A 20 -0.21 -8.28 -11.78
C GLN A 20 -0.32 -8.11 -13.30
N GLY A 21 0.24 -9.05 -14.06
CA GLY A 21 0.38 -8.94 -15.52
C GLY A 21 1.67 -8.25 -15.98
N GLY A 22 2.48 -7.71 -15.05
CA GLY A 22 3.83 -7.21 -15.33
C GLY A 22 3.90 -5.83 -16.00
N GLY A 23 5.11 -5.45 -16.43
CA GLY A 23 5.36 -4.22 -17.19
C GLY A 23 5.44 -2.92 -16.37
N LYS A 24 4.92 -2.89 -15.15
CA LYS A 24 4.99 -1.73 -14.24
C LYS A 24 5.16 -2.16 -12.77
N LEU A 25 5.63 -1.23 -11.94
CA LEU A 25 5.68 -1.39 -10.49
C LEU A 25 4.53 -0.64 -9.83
N ARG A 26 4.06 -1.14 -8.69
CA ARG A 26 3.04 -0.52 -7.86
C ARG A 26 3.56 0.80 -7.30
N ALA A 27 2.75 1.85 -7.38
CA ALA A 27 3.06 3.10 -6.69
C ALA A 27 3.16 2.82 -5.18
N ARG A 28 4.18 3.40 -4.54
CA ARG A 28 4.53 3.12 -3.15
C ARG A 28 4.74 4.41 -2.37
N TRP A 29 4.29 4.41 -1.12
CA TRP A 29 4.52 5.48 -0.15
C TRP A 29 4.98 4.92 1.20
N LYS A 30 5.55 5.79 2.02
CA LYS A 30 5.84 5.51 3.43
C LYS A 30 5.27 6.60 4.33
N ASP A 31 4.81 6.22 5.52
CA ASP A 31 4.49 7.17 6.59
C ASP A 31 5.73 7.48 7.46
N VAL A 32 5.55 8.35 8.45
CA VAL A 32 6.62 8.75 9.39
C VAL A 32 7.09 7.61 10.30
N GLU A 33 6.25 6.59 10.54
CA GLU A 33 6.60 5.40 11.30
C GLU A 33 7.34 4.34 10.45
N GLY A 34 7.44 4.58 9.13
CA GLY A 34 8.06 3.69 8.17
C GLY A 34 7.15 2.55 7.69
N LYS A 35 5.84 2.63 7.95
CA LYS A 35 4.87 1.70 7.34
C LYS A 35 4.78 2.00 5.85
N ILE A 36 4.52 0.95 5.07
CA ILE A 36 4.54 1.00 3.62
C ILE A 36 3.11 0.91 3.12
N TYR A 37 2.82 1.68 2.07
CA TYR A 37 1.53 1.70 1.41
C TYR A 37 1.77 1.46 -0.07
N GLU A 38 1.07 0.51 -0.67
CA GLU A 38 1.11 0.26 -2.11
C GLU A 38 -0.29 0.38 -2.71
N TRP A 39 -0.37 0.98 -3.90
CA TRP A 39 -1.61 1.03 -4.65
C TRP A 39 -1.87 -0.32 -5.33
N ASP A 40 -3.00 -0.94 -4.99
CA ASP A 40 -3.56 -2.06 -5.73
C ASP A 40 -4.58 -1.53 -6.75
N SER A 41 -4.13 -1.38 -8.00
CA SER A 41 -4.96 -0.89 -9.10
C SER A 41 -6.05 -1.86 -9.53
N GLN A 42 -5.97 -3.14 -9.14
CA GLN A 42 -6.97 -4.14 -9.53
C GLN A 42 -8.22 -4.03 -8.66
N HIS A 43 -8.04 -3.70 -7.39
CA HIS A 43 -9.11 -3.59 -6.41
C HIS A 43 -9.45 -2.14 -6.05
N GLY A 44 -8.60 -1.17 -6.43
CA GLY A 44 -8.80 0.23 -6.11
C GLY A 44 -8.55 0.57 -4.65
N GLU A 45 -7.57 -0.10 -4.02
CA GLU A 45 -7.31 -0.04 -2.58
C GLU A 45 -5.85 0.26 -2.24
N LEU A 46 -5.61 0.73 -1.01
CA LEU A 46 -4.26 0.83 -0.43
C LEU A 46 -3.95 -0.41 0.39
N GLU A 47 -2.97 -1.17 -0.05
CA GLU A 47 -2.40 -2.27 0.73
C GLU A 47 -1.37 -1.69 1.71
N LYS A 48 -1.56 -1.94 3.02
CA LYS A 48 -0.68 -1.45 4.07
C LYS A 48 0.21 -2.56 4.60
N TYR A 49 1.48 -2.23 4.85
CA TYR A 49 2.48 -3.14 5.39
C TYR A 49 3.26 -2.47 6.52
N ASP A 50 3.77 -3.25 7.47
CA ASP A 50 4.71 -2.74 8.46
C ASP A 50 6.09 -2.45 7.83
N LYS A 51 6.99 -1.84 8.61
CA LYS A 51 8.37 -1.53 8.16
C LYS A 51 9.22 -2.76 7.80
N ARG A 52 8.74 -3.98 8.12
CA ARG A 52 9.36 -5.26 7.79
C ARG A 52 8.64 -5.95 6.62
N GLY A 53 7.68 -5.28 5.99
CA GLY A 53 6.96 -5.77 4.82
C GLY A 53 5.87 -6.78 5.13
N LYS A 54 5.44 -6.92 6.40
CA LYS A 54 4.30 -7.77 6.76
C LYS A 54 2.98 -7.06 6.45
N HIS A 55 2.06 -7.73 5.78
CA HIS A 55 0.76 -7.17 5.44
C HIS A 55 -0.08 -6.88 6.70
N LEU A 56 -0.72 -5.70 6.72
CA LEU A 56 -1.57 -5.19 7.78
C LEU A 56 -3.04 -5.04 7.37
N GLY A 57 -3.35 -5.23 6.09
CA GLY A 57 -4.69 -5.13 5.53
C GLY A 57 -4.77 -4.20 4.33
N ALA A 58 -5.94 -4.18 3.71
CA ALA A 58 -6.28 -3.21 2.67
C ALA A 58 -7.18 -2.12 3.24
N PHE A 59 -7.00 -0.90 2.75
CA PHE A 59 -7.64 0.30 3.24
C PHE A 59 -8.24 1.10 2.08
N ASP A 60 -9.38 1.73 2.32
CA ASP A 60 -9.98 2.69 1.39
C ASP A 60 -9.10 3.95 1.32
N TYR A 61 -8.74 4.38 0.11
CA TYR A 61 -7.81 5.49 -0.09
C TYR A 61 -8.44 6.88 0.17
N LYS A 62 -9.78 6.96 0.24
CA LYS A 62 -10.53 8.19 0.50
C LYS A 62 -10.90 8.35 1.97
N THR A 63 -11.31 7.27 2.63
CA THR A 63 -11.75 7.31 4.04
C THR A 63 -10.65 6.88 5.00
N GLY A 64 -9.68 6.07 4.55
CA GLY A 64 -8.67 5.47 5.41
C GLY A 64 -9.19 4.29 6.21
N GLU A 65 -10.43 3.87 6.00
CA GLU A 65 -11.04 2.74 6.70
C GLU A 65 -10.48 1.41 6.19
N GLN A 66 -10.35 0.44 7.09
CA GLN A 66 -9.90 -0.89 6.75
C GLN A 66 -11.01 -1.66 6.05
N ILE A 67 -10.76 -2.11 4.82
CA ILE A 67 -11.71 -2.90 4.02
C ILE A 67 -11.40 -4.40 4.05
N LYS A 68 -10.14 -4.78 4.29
CA LYS A 68 -9.71 -6.18 4.44
C LYS A 68 -8.76 -6.36 5.62
N PRO A 69 -8.87 -7.47 6.36
CA PRO A 69 -7.95 -7.78 7.46
C PRO A 69 -6.54 -8.07 6.96
N ALA A 70 -5.59 -8.09 7.89
CA ALA A 70 -4.22 -8.53 7.60
C ALA A 70 -4.20 -9.98 7.08
N ASP A 71 -3.31 -10.24 6.12
CA ASP A 71 -3.07 -11.57 5.57
C ASP A 71 -1.61 -11.96 5.84
N PRO A 72 -1.33 -12.91 6.75
CA PRO A 72 0.05 -13.28 7.11
C PRO A 72 0.82 -13.93 5.96
N LYS A 73 0.15 -14.39 4.89
CA LYS A 73 0.79 -14.94 3.70
C LYS A 73 1.30 -13.85 2.75
N ARG A 74 0.78 -12.61 2.87
CA ARG A 74 1.23 -11.47 2.06
C ARG A 74 2.43 -10.79 2.70
N LYS A 75 3.51 -10.68 1.93
CA LYS A 75 4.74 -9.98 2.31
C LYS A 75 5.35 -9.26 1.11
N ILE A 76 6.02 -8.16 1.37
CA ILE A 76 6.78 -7.38 0.38
C ILE A 76 8.21 -7.15 0.84
N GLU A 77 9.08 -6.80 -0.10
CA GLU A 77 10.38 -6.20 0.23
C GLU A 77 10.15 -4.76 0.76
N PRO A 78 10.63 -4.41 1.97
CA PRO A 78 10.42 -3.08 2.58
C PRO A 78 11.06 -1.88 1.86
#